data_AF-A0A7M5VCC4-F1
#
_entry.id   AF-A0A7M5VCC4-F1
#
_cell.length_a   1.000
_cell.length_b   1.000
_cell.length_c   1.000
_cell.angle_alpha   90.00
_cell.angle_beta   90.00
_cell.angle_gamma   90.00
#
_symmetry.space_group_name_H-M   'P 1'
#
loop_
_entity.id
_entity.type
_entity.pdbx_description
1 polymer ?
#
loop_
_entity_poly.entity_id
_entity_poly.type
_entity_poly.pdbx_seq_one_letter_code
_entity_poly.pdbx_strand_id
1 'polypeptide(L)'
;MDTSIGGYDIEFVNDEHDITCVICLDVLCQPMQAVKCGHRFCKKCMFGLHRVGKRKYKCPIDRSTITLFRDTGKEREILNSVVRCIHNESGCEWTQELRELKNHLNECQFEEIECLNGCGETFQRMNLEKHDTEDCLHRMMTCLFCHDDYPFHQEQDHNKNCQYFPLCCEFCQNGNIPRCQMENHINQDCGKAPRKCEFAHLGCDEKIKLQDVQNHNELFQEHHMKLAIQELVRKDERLVTLQKENNRLVKKNNRLRKENKNQKDEIK
;
A
#
# COMPACT_ATOMS: atom_id res chain seq x y z
N MET A 1 30.50 6.83 12.59
CA MET A 1 31.76 7.61 12.53
C MET A 1 32.52 7.67 13.84
N ASP A 2 32.07 6.96 14.87
CA ASP A 2 32.94 6.46 15.91
C ASP A 2 33.13 5.00 15.49
N THR A 3 34.29 4.63 14.95
CA THR A 3 34.53 3.21 14.62
C THR A 3 34.27 2.43 15.92
N SER A 4 33.64 1.27 15.80
CA SER A 4 33.35 0.42 16.95
C SER A 4 34.63 0.04 17.73
N ILE A 5 35.81 0.34 17.17
CA ILE A 5 37.13 -0.01 17.68
C ILE A 5 38.15 1.11 17.41
N GLY A 6 38.20 2.18 18.21
CA GLY A 6 39.40 3.03 18.29
C GLY A 6 39.34 4.40 17.58
N GLY A 7 40.35 4.69 16.75
CA GLY A 7 40.62 6.01 16.17
C GLY A 7 39.78 6.36 14.93
N TYR A 8 40.08 7.49 14.29
CA TYR A 8 39.43 7.89 13.04
C TYR A 8 40.06 7.15 11.85
N ASP A 9 39.26 6.31 11.21
CA ASP A 9 39.59 5.60 9.97
C ASP A 9 39.08 6.41 8.77
N ILE A 10 39.83 7.44 8.39
CA ILE A 10 39.53 8.32 7.26
C ILE A 10 40.82 8.94 6.71
N GLU A 11 40.84 9.27 5.41
CA GLU A 11 41.96 9.94 4.77
C GLU A 11 42.03 11.42 5.19
N PHE A 12 43.09 11.80 5.90
CA PHE A 12 43.43 13.18 6.21
C PHE A 12 44.23 13.77 5.05
N VAL A 13 43.95 15.03 4.69
CA VAL A 13 44.63 15.69 3.58
C VAL A 13 46.07 16.08 3.95
N ASN A 14 46.30 16.39 5.22
CA ASN A 14 47.62 16.72 5.76
C ASN A 14 47.93 15.77 6.93
N ASP A 15 48.85 14.83 6.73
CA ASP A 15 49.29 13.92 7.79
C ASP A 15 50.32 14.58 8.72
N GLU A 16 49.88 14.96 9.91
CA GLU A 16 50.78 15.31 11.01
C GLU A 16 51.04 14.10 11.90
N HIS A 17 52.31 13.73 12.10
CA HIS A 17 52.69 12.49 12.80
C HIS A 17 52.37 12.50 14.32
N ASP A 18 51.98 13.64 14.92
CA ASP A 18 51.67 13.78 16.37
C ASP A 18 50.20 13.43 16.72
N ILE A 19 49.38 13.04 15.74
CA ILE A 19 47.95 12.73 15.98
C ILE A 19 47.62 11.24 15.93
N THR A 20 48.59 10.35 15.84
CA THR A 20 48.38 8.90 15.71
C THR A 20 48.34 8.18 17.07
N CYS A 21 47.38 7.26 17.24
CA CYS A 21 47.29 6.41 18.41
C CYS A 21 48.16 5.17 18.28
N VAL A 22 49.08 4.93 19.21
CA VAL A 22 49.94 3.72 19.18
C VAL A 22 49.23 2.38 19.41
N ILE A 23 47.92 2.39 19.73
CA ILE A 23 47.15 1.18 20.02
C ILE A 23 46.37 0.71 18.79
N CYS A 24 45.61 1.60 18.15
CA CYS A 24 44.87 1.28 16.93
C CYS A 24 45.61 1.66 15.65
N LEU A 25 46.69 2.46 15.76
CA LEU A 25 47.50 2.98 14.66
C LEU A 25 46.79 4.02 13.76
N ASP A 26 45.55 4.39 14.09
CA ASP A 26 44.79 5.45 13.42
C ASP A 26 44.92 6.81 14.13
N VAL A 27 44.34 7.85 13.52
CA VAL A 27 44.25 9.19 14.13
C VAL A 27 43.44 9.16 15.42
N LEU A 28 43.90 9.88 16.45
CA LEU A 28 43.34 9.88 17.79
C LEU A 28 41.86 10.30 17.81
N CYS A 29 40.96 9.40 18.21
CA CYS A 29 39.56 9.71 18.49
C CYS A 29 39.33 9.93 19.99
N GLN A 30 38.73 11.07 20.35
CA GLN A 30 38.55 11.50 21.74
C GLN A 30 39.86 11.34 22.54
N PRO A 31 40.92 12.08 22.20
CA PRO A 31 42.25 11.88 22.74
C PRO A 31 42.29 12.00 24.28
N MET A 32 42.93 11.03 24.90
CA MET A 32 43.23 10.99 26.33
C MET A 32 44.74 11.11 26.52
N GLN A 33 45.18 12.05 27.36
CA GLN A 33 46.59 12.25 27.65
C GLN A 33 46.95 11.73 29.05
N ALA A 34 48.07 11.02 29.14
CA ALA A 34 48.64 10.53 30.38
C ALA A 34 49.37 11.66 31.13
N VAL A 35 48.91 11.98 32.35
CA VAL A 35 49.45 13.12 33.12
C VAL A 35 50.96 13.02 33.37
N LYS A 36 51.48 11.81 33.66
CA LYS A 36 52.87 11.64 34.06
C LYS A 36 53.87 11.58 32.91
N CYS A 37 53.49 10.96 31.80
CA CYS A 37 54.40 10.69 30.69
C CYS A 37 54.02 11.40 29.39
N GLY A 38 52.90 12.12 29.35
CA GLY A 38 52.49 12.94 28.21
C GLY A 38 51.94 12.17 27.01
N HIS A 39 52.04 10.84 26.98
CA HIS A 39 51.55 10.02 25.87
C HIS A 39 50.03 10.12 25.67
N ARG A 40 49.61 10.12 24.40
CA ARG A 40 48.21 10.26 23.97
C ARG A 40 47.66 8.98 23.37
N PHE A 41 46.37 8.75 23.59
CA PHE A 41 45.68 7.56 23.12
C PHE A 41 44.20 7.84 22.87
N CYS A 42 43.54 7.06 22.01
CA CYS A 42 42.07 7.14 21.90
C CYS A 42 41.42 6.72 23.22
N LYS A 43 40.32 7.38 23.58
CA LYS A 43 39.55 7.04 24.79
C LYS A 43 39.18 5.55 24.83
N LYS A 44 38.63 5.04 23.72
CA LYS A 44 38.23 3.63 23.58
C LYS A 44 39.43 2.69 23.66
N CYS A 45 40.56 3.03 23.02
CA CYS A 45 41.76 2.20 23.06
C CYS A 45 42.31 2.03 24.49
N MET A 46 42.42 3.12 25.25
CA MET A 46 42.92 3.03 26.63
C MET A 46 41.98 2.28 27.56
N PHE A 47 40.68 2.54 27.46
CA PHE A 47 39.71 1.86 28.31
C PHE A 47 39.43 0.43 27.87
N GLY A 48 39.61 0.08 26.59
CA GLY A 48 39.52 -1.30 26.10
C GLY A 48 40.64 -2.20 26.62
N LEU A 49 41.85 -1.67 26.77
CA LEU A 49 43.01 -2.42 27.30
C LEU A 49 42.92 -2.71 28.82
N HIS A 50 42.04 -2.02 29.54
CA HIS A 50 41.99 -2.08 31.00
C HIS A 50 40.61 -2.51 31.49
N ARG A 51 40.58 -3.39 32.51
CA ARG A 51 39.30 -3.80 33.12
C ARG A 51 38.53 -2.58 33.65
N VAL A 52 37.22 -2.56 33.36
CA VAL A 52 36.27 -1.57 33.85
C VAL A 52 36.41 -1.42 35.37
N GLY A 53 36.51 -0.18 35.87
CA GLY A 53 36.55 0.14 37.30
C GLY A 53 37.94 0.34 37.92
N LYS A 54 39.05 0.21 37.18
CA LYS A 54 40.39 0.56 37.69
C LYS A 54 40.60 2.09 37.76
N ARG A 55 41.09 2.59 38.90
CA ARG A 55 41.44 4.01 39.10
C ARG A 55 42.86 4.39 38.67
N LYS A 56 43.74 3.41 38.43
CA LYS A 56 45.14 3.60 38.03
C LYS A 56 45.42 2.73 36.80
N TYR A 57 45.91 3.36 35.74
CA TYR A 57 46.20 2.72 34.47
C TYR A 57 47.70 2.50 34.31
N LYS A 58 48.08 1.58 33.41
CA LYS A 58 49.46 1.41 33.00
C LYS A 58 49.61 1.94 31.58
N CYS A 59 50.57 2.83 31.37
CA CYS A 59 50.91 3.32 30.04
C CYS A 59 51.36 2.15 29.16
N PRO A 60 50.76 1.92 27.98
CA PRO A 60 51.18 0.88 27.05
C PRO A 60 52.61 1.07 26.52
N ILE A 61 53.11 2.31 26.47
CA ILE A 61 54.42 2.65 25.91
C ILE A 61 55.55 2.45 26.93
N ASP A 62 55.43 3.07 28.10
CA ASP A 62 56.52 3.14 29.10
C ASP A 62 56.23 2.37 30.41
N ARG A 63 55.05 1.75 30.54
CA ARG A 63 54.60 0.96 31.70
C ARG A 63 54.50 1.74 33.03
N SER A 64 54.56 3.07 32.99
CA SER A 64 54.35 3.93 34.14
C SER A 64 52.90 3.85 34.65
N THR A 65 52.70 4.08 35.94
CA THR A 65 51.36 4.17 36.54
C THR A 65 50.80 5.57 36.29
N ILE A 66 49.80 5.68 35.43
CA ILE A 66 49.27 6.94 34.91
C ILE A 66 47.82 7.20 35.36
N THR A 67 47.46 8.48 35.38
CA THR A 67 46.08 8.99 35.34
C THR A 67 45.85 9.62 33.98
N LEU A 68 44.61 9.57 33.49
CA LEU A 68 44.24 10.07 32.16
C LEU A 68 43.31 11.27 32.31
N PHE A 69 43.48 12.25 31.43
CA PHE A 69 42.54 13.35 31.25
C PHE A 69 42.23 13.52 29.75
N ARG A 70 41.08 14.14 29.44
CA ARG A 70 40.70 14.43 28.07
C ARG A 70 41.55 15.58 27.54
N ASP A 71 42.25 15.37 26.44
CA ASP A 71 43.06 16.39 25.79
C ASP A 71 42.19 17.20 24.83
N THR A 72 41.47 18.18 25.36
CA THR A 72 40.55 19.02 24.58
C THR A 72 41.25 19.93 23.57
N GLY A 73 42.53 20.24 23.82
CA GLY A 73 43.36 21.00 22.88
C GLY A 73 43.66 20.18 21.64
N LYS A 74 44.20 18.97 21.83
CA LYS A 74 44.50 18.06 20.73
C LYS A 74 43.22 17.57 20.03
N GLU A 75 42.13 17.38 20.76
CA GLU A 75 40.84 17.04 20.15
C GLU A 75 40.35 18.14 19.20
N ARG A 76 40.48 19.42 19.57
CA ARG A 76 40.11 20.54 18.70
C ARG A 76 40.99 20.61 17.46
N GLU A 77 42.29 20.40 17.63
CA GLU A 77 43.26 20.37 16.52
C GLU A 77 42.86 19.31 15.49
N ILE A 78 42.61 18.06 15.93
CA ILE A 78 42.20 16.95 15.07
C ILE A 78 40.85 17.23 14.39
N LEU A 79 39.87 17.78 15.12
CA LEU A 79 38.55 18.10 14.57
C LEU A 79 38.58 19.23 13.53
N ASN A 80 39.61 20.09 13.56
CA ASN A 80 39.82 21.17 12.61
C ASN A 80 40.74 20.74 11.45
N SER A 81 41.32 19.55 11.49
CA SER A 81 42.09 18.99 10.37
C SER A 81 41.18 18.71 9.17
N VAL A 82 41.71 18.93 7.98
CA VAL A 82 40.98 18.73 6.72
C VAL A 82 41.02 17.26 6.32
N VAL A 83 39.86 16.69 6.01
CA VAL A 83 39.67 15.30 5.58
C VAL A 83 38.89 15.24 4.27
N ARG A 84 39.03 14.14 3.53
CA ARG A 84 38.16 13.83 2.38
C ARG A 84 36.99 12.97 2.81
N CYS A 85 35.90 13.01 2.06
CA CYS A 85 34.78 12.11 2.26
C CYS A 85 35.21 10.64 2.12
N ILE A 86 34.62 9.74 2.92
CA ILE A 86 34.85 8.28 2.81
C ILE A 86 34.45 7.73 1.43
N HIS A 87 33.55 8.41 0.73
CA HIS A 87 33.09 8.06 -0.63
C HIS A 87 33.91 8.75 -1.73
N ASN A 88 35.13 9.21 -1.43
CA ASN A 88 35.98 9.89 -2.42
C ASN A 88 36.30 8.99 -3.63
N GLU A 89 36.56 7.70 -3.40
CA GLU A 89 36.77 6.72 -4.47
C GLU A 89 35.54 6.54 -5.37
N SER A 90 34.34 6.78 -4.83
CA SER A 90 33.08 6.74 -5.57
C SER A 90 32.77 8.04 -6.32
N GLY A 91 33.61 9.08 -6.18
CA GLY A 91 33.47 10.37 -6.85
C GLY A 91 33.05 11.54 -5.95
N CYS A 92 32.95 11.34 -4.63
CA CYS A 92 32.66 12.46 -3.73
C CYS A 92 33.88 13.36 -3.55
N GLU A 93 33.81 14.59 -4.08
CA GLU A 93 34.91 15.57 -3.99
C GLU A 93 34.89 16.39 -2.68
N TRP A 94 33.97 16.11 -1.76
CA TRP A 94 33.86 16.87 -0.52
C TRP A 94 35.14 16.76 0.32
N THR A 95 35.68 17.91 0.69
CA THR A 95 36.92 18.06 1.45
C THR A 95 36.81 19.27 2.40
N GLN A 96 36.66 19.04 3.70
CA GLN A 96 36.59 20.09 4.73
C GLN A 96 37.08 19.58 6.10
N GLU A 97 36.88 20.35 7.16
CA GLU A 97 37.22 19.99 8.54
C GLU A 97 36.50 18.71 9.00
N LEU A 98 37.20 17.83 9.72
CA LEU A 98 36.66 16.57 10.25
C LEU A 98 35.36 16.76 11.05
N ARG A 99 35.21 17.88 11.76
CA ARG A 99 33.98 18.20 12.51
C ARG A 99 32.72 18.29 11.63
N GLU A 100 32.87 18.65 10.37
CA GLU A 100 31.75 18.81 9.43
C GLU A 100 31.42 17.51 8.66
N LEU A 101 32.31 16.51 8.70
CA LEU A 101 32.11 15.23 8.01
C LEU A 101 30.79 14.57 8.38
N LYS A 102 30.41 14.63 9.67
CA LYS A 102 29.15 14.04 10.13
C LYS A 102 27.94 14.68 9.45
N ASN A 103 27.96 16.00 9.29
CA ASN A 103 26.89 16.73 8.63
C ASN A 103 26.88 16.38 7.14
N HIS A 104 28.06 16.34 6.51
CA HIS A 104 28.20 15.96 5.12
C HIS A 104 27.63 14.57 4.81
N LEU A 105 27.95 13.51 5.56
CA LEU A 105 27.48 12.16 5.22
C LEU A 105 25.96 11.98 5.36
N ASN A 106 25.27 12.83 6.14
CA ASN A 106 23.81 12.83 6.17
C ASN A 106 23.19 13.30 4.84
N GLU A 107 23.94 14.06 4.04
CA GLU A 107 23.50 14.69 2.79
C GLU A 107 24.33 14.22 1.59
N CYS A 108 25.33 13.36 1.82
CA CYS A 108 26.26 12.92 0.80
C CYS A 108 25.52 12.15 -0.29
N GLN A 109 25.70 12.61 -1.52
CA GLN A 109 25.06 12.08 -2.72
C GLN A 109 25.56 10.68 -3.08
N PHE A 110 26.75 10.31 -2.59
CA PHE A 110 27.40 9.02 -2.85
C PHE A 110 27.18 8.00 -1.71
N GLU A 111 26.52 8.40 -0.61
CA GLU A 111 26.15 7.48 0.47
C GLU A 111 25.16 6.43 -0.07
N GLU A 112 25.42 5.16 0.23
CA GLU A 112 24.47 4.08 -0.06
C GLU A 112 23.31 4.13 0.94
N ILE A 113 22.10 4.22 0.41
CA ILE A 113 20.86 4.22 1.17
C ILE A 113 19.95 3.09 0.70
N GLU A 114 19.16 2.56 1.62
CA GLU A 114 18.07 1.64 1.30
C GLU A 114 16.87 2.42 0.75
N CYS A 115 16.13 1.80 -0.17
CA CYS A 115 14.89 2.36 -0.69
C CYS A 115 13.87 2.69 0.43
N LEU A 116 13.37 3.92 0.44
CA LEU A 116 12.39 4.40 1.42
C LEU A 116 11.00 3.72 1.29
N ASN A 117 10.69 3.19 0.10
CA ASN A 117 9.45 2.43 -0.15
C ASN A 117 9.56 0.97 0.29
N GLY A 118 10.71 0.54 0.85
CA GLY A 118 10.90 -0.80 1.38
C GLY A 118 11.02 -1.90 0.31
N CYS A 119 11.47 -1.57 -0.91
CA CYS A 119 11.67 -2.57 -1.96
C CYS A 119 12.88 -3.49 -1.72
N GLY A 120 13.77 -3.13 -0.78
CA GLY A 120 14.96 -3.90 -0.41
C GLY A 120 16.21 -3.58 -1.24
N GLU A 121 16.14 -2.68 -2.22
CA GLU A 121 17.32 -2.24 -2.98
C GLU A 121 18.13 -1.18 -2.23
N THR A 122 19.45 -1.20 -2.44
CA THR A 122 20.42 -0.22 -1.95
C THR A 122 21.09 0.49 -3.12
N PHE A 123 21.23 1.80 -3.04
CA PHE A 123 21.84 2.63 -4.10
C PHE A 123 22.37 3.95 -3.54
N GLN A 124 23.21 4.64 -4.31
CA GLN A 124 23.69 5.98 -3.98
C GLN A 124 22.53 6.97 -3.88
N ARG A 125 22.53 7.82 -2.86
CA ARG A 125 21.49 8.84 -2.60
C ARG A 125 21.11 9.67 -3.82
N MET A 126 22.06 10.03 -4.67
CA MET A 126 21.77 10.79 -5.91
C MET A 126 20.81 10.09 -6.87
N ASN A 127 20.72 8.76 -6.81
CA ASN A 127 19.85 7.96 -7.66
C ASN A 127 18.45 7.76 -7.05
N LEU A 128 18.17 8.30 -5.86
CA LEU A 128 16.90 8.10 -5.16
C LEU A 128 15.70 8.61 -5.96
N GLU A 129 15.79 9.83 -6.53
CA GLU A 129 14.68 10.42 -7.28
C GLU A 129 14.36 9.61 -8.53
N LYS A 130 15.39 9.22 -9.29
CA LYS A 130 15.22 8.35 -10.46
C LYS A 130 14.63 6.99 -10.05
N HIS A 131 15.16 6.38 -8.99
CA HIS A 131 14.63 5.11 -8.49
C HIS A 131 13.15 5.24 -8.12
N ASP A 132 12.78 6.23 -7.30
CA ASP A 132 11.40 6.43 -6.85
C ASP A 132 10.42 6.66 -8.01
N THR A 133 10.83 7.41 -9.03
CA THR A 133 9.96 7.80 -10.15
C THR A 133 9.88 6.74 -11.25
N GLU A 134 10.99 6.07 -11.58
CA GLU A 134 11.11 5.20 -12.77
C GLU A 134 11.19 3.71 -12.40
N ASP A 135 12.01 3.36 -11.41
CA ASP A 135 12.45 1.97 -11.20
C ASP A 135 11.69 1.26 -10.06
N CYS A 136 11.28 1.98 -9.04
CA CYS A 136 10.76 1.41 -7.80
C CYS A 136 9.39 0.78 -8.00
N LEU A 137 9.32 -0.55 -7.96
CA LEU A 137 8.05 -1.28 -8.04
C LEU A 137 7.15 -1.07 -6.82
N HIS A 138 7.71 -0.59 -5.71
CA HIS A 138 6.98 -0.30 -4.47
C HIS A 138 6.57 1.17 -4.35
N ARG A 139 6.87 2.02 -5.36
CA ARG A 139 6.43 3.42 -5.36
C ARG A 139 4.91 3.51 -5.24
N MET A 140 4.45 4.51 -4.52
CA MET A 140 3.02 4.77 -4.34
C MET A 140 2.46 5.49 -5.56
N MET A 141 1.37 4.96 -6.10
CA MET A 141 0.64 5.52 -7.22
C MET A 141 -0.77 5.89 -6.76
N THR A 142 -1.29 7.03 -7.21
CA THR A 142 -2.69 7.42 -6.99
C THR A 142 -3.54 7.04 -8.17
N CYS A 143 -4.66 6.35 -7.93
CA CYS A 143 -5.59 5.98 -8.99
C CYS A 143 -6.27 7.21 -9.61
N LEU A 144 -6.26 7.33 -10.93
CA LEU A 144 -6.95 8.42 -11.63
C LEU A 144 -8.49 8.31 -11.59
N PHE A 145 -9.02 7.14 -11.21
CA PHE A 145 -10.47 6.86 -11.24
C PHE A 145 -11.11 6.85 -9.85
N CYS A 146 -10.43 6.30 -8.85
CA CYS A 146 -10.94 6.23 -7.47
C CYS A 146 -10.17 7.10 -6.48
N HIS A 147 -9.00 7.64 -6.86
CA HIS A 147 -8.12 8.44 -6.01
C HIS A 147 -7.50 7.72 -4.80
N ASP A 148 -7.65 6.39 -4.72
CA ASP A 148 -6.93 5.59 -3.72
C ASP A 148 -5.46 5.42 -4.12
N ASP A 149 -4.59 5.38 -3.11
CA ASP A 149 -3.17 5.12 -3.27
C ASP A 149 -2.88 3.61 -3.20
N TYR A 150 -1.98 3.13 -4.07
CA TYR A 150 -1.56 1.73 -4.12
C TYR A 150 -0.09 1.60 -4.58
N PRO A 151 0.65 0.56 -4.16
CA PRO A 151 1.98 0.30 -4.69
C PRO A 151 1.95 -0.07 -6.17
N PHE A 152 2.90 0.42 -6.98
CA PHE A 152 2.92 0.19 -8.43
C PHE A 152 2.86 -1.30 -8.83
N HIS A 153 3.54 -2.18 -8.10
CA HIS A 153 3.49 -3.62 -8.35
C HIS A 153 2.09 -4.25 -8.21
N GLN A 154 1.14 -3.55 -7.59
CA GLN A 154 -0.26 -3.96 -7.41
C GLN A 154 -1.21 -3.32 -8.44
N GLU A 155 -0.70 -2.56 -9.41
CA GLU A 155 -1.53 -1.82 -10.40
C GLU A 155 -2.54 -2.73 -11.10
N GLN A 156 -2.12 -3.92 -11.55
CA GLN A 156 -3.01 -4.85 -12.23
C GLN A 156 -4.15 -5.32 -11.33
N ASP A 157 -3.86 -5.62 -10.06
CA ASP A 157 -4.86 -6.10 -9.12
C ASP A 157 -5.79 -4.97 -8.65
N HIS A 158 -5.25 -3.76 -8.50
CA HIS A 158 -6.05 -2.56 -8.30
C HIS A 158 -7.02 -2.35 -9.49
N ASN A 159 -6.53 -2.34 -10.73
CA ASN A 159 -7.35 -2.10 -11.93
C ASN A 159 -8.46 -3.15 -12.11
N LYS A 160 -8.19 -4.42 -11.76
CA LYS A 160 -9.20 -5.49 -11.77
C LYS A 160 -10.32 -5.27 -10.75
N ASN A 161 -10.03 -4.67 -9.61
CA ASN A 161 -10.96 -4.55 -8.48
C ASN A 161 -11.54 -3.14 -8.30
N CYS A 162 -10.94 -2.12 -8.93
CA CYS A 162 -11.35 -0.74 -8.83
C CYS A 162 -12.75 -0.55 -9.44
N GLN A 163 -13.65 -0.02 -8.61
CA GLN A 163 -15.07 0.19 -8.94
C GLN A 163 -15.27 1.28 -9.98
N TYR A 164 -14.35 2.24 -10.04
CA TYR A 164 -14.40 3.38 -10.95
C TYR A 164 -13.57 3.14 -12.23
N PHE A 165 -12.87 2.02 -12.33
CA PHE A 165 -12.11 1.67 -13.53
C PHE A 165 -13.05 1.57 -14.74
N PRO A 166 -12.78 2.29 -15.84
CA PRO A 166 -13.63 2.29 -17.02
C PRO A 166 -13.51 0.96 -17.77
N LEU A 167 -14.65 0.40 -18.15
CA LEU A 167 -14.76 -0.84 -18.90
C LEU A 167 -15.56 -0.60 -20.18
N CYS A 168 -15.28 -1.47 -21.16
CA CYS A 168 -16.03 -1.52 -22.40
C CYS A 168 -17.29 -2.38 -22.24
N CYS A 169 -18.45 -1.84 -22.61
CA CYS A 169 -19.69 -2.62 -22.68
C CYS A 169 -19.66 -3.55 -23.90
N GLU A 170 -19.93 -4.84 -23.69
CA GLU A 170 -19.92 -5.86 -24.74
C GLU A 170 -20.98 -5.64 -25.83
N PHE A 171 -22.08 -4.96 -25.51
CA PHE A 171 -23.18 -4.72 -26.44
C PHE A 171 -23.01 -3.44 -27.26
N CYS A 172 -22.68 -2.33 -26.60
CA CYS A 172 -22.62 -1.01 -27.23
C CYS A 172 -21.21 -0.56 -27.62
N GLN A 173 -20.18 -1.25 -27.13
CA GLN A 173 -18.75 -0.93 -27.31
C GLN A 173 -18.34 0.44 -26.75
N ASN A 174 -19.16 1.04 -25.87
CA ASN A 174 -18.76 2.23 -25.14
C ASN A 174 -17.70 1.86 -24.08
N GLY A 175 -16.51 2.43 -24.20
CA GLY A 175 -15.32 2.15 -23.38
C GLY A 175 -15.23 2.90 -22.04
N ASN A 176 -16.14 3.83 -21.78
CA ASN A 176 -16.04 4.76 -20.65
C ASN A 176 -17.13 4.51 -19.58
N ILE A 177 -17.42 3.25 -19.28
CA ILE A 177 -18.43 2.90 -18.27
C ILE A 177 -17.71 2.40 -17.01
N PRO A 178 -17.82 3.11 -15.87
CA PRO A 178 -17.27 2.64 -14.60
C PRO A 178 -17.77 1.23 -14.27
N ARG A 179 -16.88 0.37 -13.75
CA ARG A 179 -17.22 -1.01 -13.35
C ARG A 179 -18.49 -1.10 -12.51
N CYS A 180 -18.64 -0.24 -11.51
CA CYS A 180 -19.81 -0.20 -10.63
C CYS A 180 -21.12 0.22 -11.32
N GLN A 181 -21.04 0.89 -12.48
CA GLN A 181 -22.20 1.35 -13.25
C GLN A 181 -22.58 0.38 -14.37
N MET A 182 -21.77 -0.65 -14.65
CA MET A 182 -21.98 -1.55 -15.79
C MET A 182 -23.33 -2.28 -15.75
N GLU A 183 -23.73 -2.77 -14.57
CA GLU A 183 -25.02 -3.46 -14.41
C GLU A 183 -26.19 -2.51 -14.73
N ASN A 184 -26.15 -1.29 -14.21
CA ASN A 184 -27.19 -0.30 -14.48
C ASN A 184 -27.21 0.10 -15.96
N HIS A 185 -26.03 0.32 -16.56
CA HIS A 185 -25.91 0.61 -17.97
C HIS A 185 -26.57 -0.47 -18.83
N ILE A 186 -26.26 -1.75 -18.62
CA ILE A 186 -26.85 -2.86 -19.41
C ILE A 186 -28.37 -2.90 -19.23
N ASN A 187 -28.86 -2.72 -18.00
CA ASN A 187 -30.25 -2.89 -17.64
C ASN A 187 -31.15 -1.67 -17.92
N GLN A 188 -30.59 -0.47 -18.08
CA GLN A 188 -31.37 0.76 -18.21
C GLN A 188 -30.98 1.58 -19.45
N ASP A 189 -29.69 1.77 -19.71
CA ASP A 189 -29.20 2.78 -20.65
C ASP A 189 -28.70 2.20 -21.99
N CYS A 190 -28.36 0.92 -22.04
CA CYS A 190 -27.71 0.30 -23.18
C CYS A 190 -28.70 0.01 -24.32
N GLY A 191 -28.68 0.85 -25.35
CA GLY A 191 -29.52 0.69 -26.55
C GLY A 191 -29.35 -0.65 -27.28
N LYS A 192 -28.15 -1.24 -27.24
CA LYS A 192 -27.82 -2.49 -27.93
C LYS A 192 -27.92 -3.74 -27.03
N ALA A 193 -28.13 -3.58 -25.73
CA ALA A 193 -28.30 -4.72 -24.83
C ALA A 193 -29.62 -5.44 -25.14
N PRO A 194 -29.62 -6.79 -25.21
CA PRO A 194 -30.83 -7.55 -25.45
C PRO A 194 -31.73 -7.54 -24.21
N ARG A 195 -33.02 -7.35 -24.41
CA ARG A 195 -34.08 -7.46 -23.41
C ARG A 195 -35.13 -8.47 -23.85
N LYS A 196 -35.83 -9.03 -22.87
CA LYS A 196 -37.02 -9.83 -23.12
C LYS A 196 -38.18 -8.90 -23.46
N CYS A 197 -39.06 -9.34 -24.37
CA CYS A 197 -40.32 -8.67 -24.62
C CYS A 197 -41.15 -8.55 -23.32
N GLU A 198 -41.91 -7.48 -23.17
CA GLU A 198 -42.84 -7.30 -22.04
C GLU A 198 -43.87 -8.45 -21.98
N PHE A 199 -44.24 -9.00 -23.13
CA PHE A 199 -45.13 -10.16 -23.26
C PHE A 199 -44.43 -11.52 -23.08
N ALA A 200 -43.14 -11.55 -22.69
CA ALA A 200 -42.42 -12.81 -22.49
C ALA A 200 -43.06 -13.71 -21.42
N HIS A 201 -43.66 -13.11 -20.40
CA HIS A 201 -44.41 -13.85 -19.37
C HIS A 201 -45.70 -14.51 -19.91
N LEU A 202 -46.18 -14.09 -21.07
CA LEU A 202 -47.31 -14.71 -21.78
C LEU A 202 -46.86 -15.66 -22.90
N GLY A 203 -45.54 -15.77 -23.16
CA GLY A 203 -44.97 -16.69 -24.15
C GLY A 203 -44.31 -16.06 -25.37
N CYS A 204 -43.99 -14.76 -25.37
CA CYS A 204 -43.16 -14.15 -26.41
C CYS A 204 -41.66 -14.37 -26.12
N ASP A 205 -41.00 -15.24 -26.89
CA ASP A 205 -39.59 -15.64 -26.66
C ASP A 205 -38.55 -14.73 -27.34
N GLU A 206 -38.98 -13.62 -27.95
CA GLU A 206 -38.10 -12.73 -28.70
C GLU A 206 -37.11 -11.97 -27.79
N LYS A 207 -35.83 -11.97 -28.21
CA LYS A 207 -34.75 -11.21 -27.60
C LYS A 207 -34.50 -9.96 -28.44
N ILE A 208 -34.85 -8.80 -27.90
CA ILE A 208 -34.93 -7.55 -28.66
C ILE A 208 -33.92 -6.56 -28.08
N LYS A 209 -33.18 -5.86 -28.93
CA LYS A 209 -32.32 -4.77 -28.44
C LYS A 209 -33.20 -3.62 -27.97
N LEU A 210 -32.80 -2.90 -26.91
CA LEU A 210 -33.61 -1.80 -26.36
C LEU A 210 -34.06 -0.78 -27.44
N GLN A 211 -33.16 -0.43 -28.35
CA GLN A 211 -33.45 0.49 -29.47
C GLN A 211 -34.51 -0.03 -30.45
N ASP A 212 -34.73 -1.35 -30.53
CA ASP A 212 -35.62 -2.02 -31.49
C ASP A 212 -36.97 -2.43 -30.86
N VAL A 213 -37.17 -2.18 -29.55
CA VAL A 213 -38.38 -2.60 -28.81
C VAL A 213 -39.66 -2.00 -29.41
N GLN A 214 -39.64 -0.72 -29.79
CA GLN A 214 -40.81 -0.08 -30.40
C GLN A 214 -41.21 -0.76 -31.71
N ASN A 215 -40.23 -0.98 -32.60
CA ASN A 215 -40.46 -1.65 -33.88
C ASN A 215 -40.96 -3.10 -33.70
N HIS A 216 -40.42 -3.85 -32.73
CA HIS A 216 -40.94 -5.17 -32.39
C HIS A 216 -42.40 -5.11 -31.91
N ASN A 217 -42.74 -4.19 -31.02
CA ASN A 217 -44.10 -4.06 -30.50
C ASN A 217 -45.11 -3.74 -31.62
N GLU A 218 -44.72 -2.91 -32.59
CA GLU A 218 -45.56 -2.58 -33.76
C GLU A 218 -45.75 -3.78 -34.70
N LEU A 219 -44.68 -4.51 -35.03
CA LEU A 219 -44.74 -5.65 -35.96
C LEU A 219 -45.45 -6.87 -35.37
N PHE A 220 -45.35 -7.08 -34.05
CA PHE A 220 -45.88 -8.26 -33.38
C PHE A 220 -47.15 -7.98 -32.55
N GLN A 221 -47.79 -6.82 -32.73
CA GLN A 221 -48.98 -6.42 -31.96
C GLN A 221 -50.11 -7.47 -31.99
N GLU A 222 -50.39 -8.08 -33.14
CA GLU A 222 -51.45 -9.09 -33.25
C GLU A 222 -51.09 -10.38 -32.49
N HIS A 223 -49.81 -10.77 -32.54
CA HIS A 223 -49.30 -11.91 -31.80
C HIS A 223 -49.40 -11.66 -30.28
N HIS A 224 -48.94 -10.51 -29.81
CA HIS A 224 -49.03 -10.11 -28.40
C HIS A 224 -50.47 -10.05 -27.91
N MET A 225 -51.37 -9.49 -28.72
CA MET A 225 -52.79 -9.40 -28.42
C MET A 225 -53.44 -10.79 -28.35
N LYS A 226 -53.04 -11.73 -29.22
CA LYS A 226 -53.49 -13.12 -29.16
C LYS A 226 -53.03 -13.83 -27.88
N LEU A 227 -51.77 -13.66 -27.50
CA LEU A 227 -51.24 -14.21 -26.24
C LEU A 227 -52.01 -13.63 -25.03
N ALA A 228 -52.24 -12.32 -25.01
CA ALA A 228 -52.99 -11.66 -23.96
C ALA A 228 -54.44 -12.18 -23.86
N ILE A 229 -55.14 -12.34 -24.99
CA ILE A 229 -56.51 -12.89 -25.02
C ILE A 229 -56.53 -14.34 -24.51
N GLN A 230 -55.58 -15.17 -24.94
CA GLN A 230 -55.49 -16.56 -24.47
C GLN A 230 -55.32 -16.64 -22.95
N GLU A 231 -54.47 -15.78 -22.38
CA GLU A 231 -54.28 -15.72 -20.93
C GLU A 231 -55.48 -15.14 -20.18
N LEU A 232 -56.21 -14.20 -20.78
CA LEU A 232 -57.49 -13.72 -20.21
C LEU A 232 -58.54 -14.84 -20.17
N VAL A 233 -58.73 -15.58 -21.26
CA VAL A 233 -59.69 -16.70 -21.33
C VAL A 233 -59.33 -17.77 -20.29
N ARG A 234 -58.05 -18.16 -20.19
CA ARG A 234 -57.58 -19.11 -19.17
C ARG A 234 -57.88 -18.65 -17.74
N LYS A 235 -57.66 -17.37 -17.46
CA LYS A 235 -57.95 -16.78 -16.14
C LYS A 235 -59.45 -16.74 -15.86
N ASP A 236 -60.28 -16.40 -16.85
CA ASP A 236 -61.75 -16.40 -16.71
C ASP A 236 -62.30 -17.81 -16.43
N GLU A 237 -61.83 -18.84 -17.14
CA GLU A 237 -62.19 -20.23 -16.88
C GLU A 237 -61.82 -20.66 -15.45
N ARG A 238 -60.64 -20.24 -14.99
CA ARG A 238 -60.18 -20.50 -13.62
C ARG A 238 -61.03 -19.74 -12.59
N LEU A 239 -61.39 -18.49 -12.85
CA LEU A 239 -62.28 -17.71 -11.97
C LEU A 239 -63.65 -18.35 -11.85
N VAL A 240 -64.26 -18.79 -12.96
CA VAL A 240 -65.55 -19.50 -12.95
C VAL A 240 -65.44 -20.80 -12.13
N THR A 241 -64.33 -21.52 -12.24
CA THR A 241 -64.08 -22.75 -11.46
C THR A 241 -63.96 -22.44 -9.97
N LEU A 242 -63.17 -21.43 -9.60
CA LEU A 242 -63.00 -20.98 -8.21
C LEU A 242 -64.31 -20.45 -7.62
N GLN A 243 -65.13 -19.74 -8.40
CA GLN A 243 -66.46 -19.29 -7.97
C GLN A 243 -67.40 -20.47 -7.68
N LYS A 244 -67.40 -21.50 -8.53
CA LYS A 244 -68.18 -22.73 -8.30
C LYS A 244 -67.72 -23.44 -7.02
N GLU A 245 -66.41 -23.55 -6.79
CA GLU A 245 -65.85 -24.18 -5.61
C GLU A 245 -66.15 -23.38 -4.34
N ASN A 246 -65.96 -22.06 -4.36
CA ASN A 246 -66.30 -21.16 -3.25
C ASN A 246 -67.78 -21.28 -2.88
N ASN A 247 -68.68 -21.28 -3.86
CA ASN A 247 -70.12 -21.49 -3.62
C ASN A 247 -70.43 -22.86 -2.97
N ARG A 248 -69.71 -23.92 -3.32
CA ARG A 248 -69.84 -25.24 -2.66
C ARG A 248 -69.34 -25.20 -1.22
N LEU A 249 -68.19 -24.57 -0.97
CA LEU A 249 -67.62 -24.40 0.37
C LEU A 249 -68.52 -23.55 1.27
N VAL A 250 -69.08 -22.46 0.77
CA VAL A 250 -70.06 -21.63 1.51
C VAL A 250 -71.28 -22.45 1.90
N LYS A 251 -71.84 -23.25 0.97
CA LYS A 251 -72.97 -24.15 1.27
C LYS A 251 -72.59 -25.17 2.36
N LYS A 252 -71.40 -25.77 2.29
CA LYS A 252 -70.90 -26.73 3.28
C LYS A 252 -70.70 -26.08 4.65
N ASN A 253 -70.07 -24.91 4.71
CA ASN A 253 -69.88 -24.14 5.95
C ASN A 253 -71.21 -23.78 6.60
N ASN A 254 -72.21 -23.37 5.82
CA ASN A 254 -73.54 -23.08 6.35
C ASN A 254 -74.22 -24.32 6.94
N ARG A 255 -74.02 -25.51 6.36
CA ARG A 255 -74.53 -26.77 6.93
C ARG A 255 -73.84 -27.11 8.25
N LEU A 256 -72.51 -27.09 8.28
CA LEU A 256 -71.73 -27.34 9.50
C LEU A 256 -72.07 -26.35 10.61
N ARG A 257 -72.32 -25.07 10.28
CA ARG A 257 -72.78 -24.07 11.26
C ARG A 257 -74.15 -24.40 11.84
N LYS A 258 -75.08 -24.91 11.02
CA LYS A 258 -76.40 -25.37 11.49
C LYS A 258 -76.27 -26.60 12.38
N GLU A 259 -75.49 -27.60 11.97
CA GLU A 259 -75.23 -28.82 12.75
C GLU A 259 -74.58 -28.50 14.11
N ASN A 260 -73.55 -27.65 14.12
CA ASN A 260 -72.91 -27.18 15.35
C ASN A 260 -73.87 -26.39 16.25
N LYS A 261 -74.83 -25.65 15.69
CA LYS A 261 -75.85 -24.94 16.46
C LYS A 261 -76.82 -25.94 17.11
N ASN A 262 -77.33 -26.89 16.34
CA ASN A 262 -78.24 -27.92 16.85
C ASN A 262 -77.59 -28.75 17.96
N GLN A 263 -76.34 -29.17 17.80
CA GLN A 263 -75.59 -29.89 18.85
C GLN A 263 -75.39 -29.05 20.12
N LYS A 264 -75.20 -27.73 20.00
CA LYS A 264 -75.14 -26.84 21.17
C LYS A 264 -76.49 -26.66 21.86
N ASP A 265 -77.57 -26.69 21.10
CA ASP A 265 -78.93 -26.59 21.63
C ASP A 265 -79.38 -27.91 22.30
N GLU A 266 -78.87 -29.07 21.87
CA GLU A 266 -79.11 -30.40 22.50
C GLU A 266 -78.32 -30.64 23.80
N ILE A 267 -77.27 -29.86 24.07
CA ILE A 267 -76.41 -29.97 25.26
C ILE A 267 -76.87 -29.02 26.40
N LYS A 268 -77.88 -28.18 26.17
CA LYS A 268 -78.50 -27.30 27.18
C LYS A 268 -79.80 -27.87 27.72
#